data_AF-A0A7Y6CFA9-F1
#
_entry.id   AF-A0A7Y6CFA9-F1
#
_cell.length_a   1.000
_cell.length_b   1.000
_cell.length_c   1.000
_cell.angle_alpha   90.00
_cell.angle_beta   90.00
_cell.angle_gamma   90.00
#
_symmetry.space_group_name_H-M   'P 1'
#
loop_
_entity.id
_entity.type
_entity.pdbx_description
1 polymer ?
#
loop_
_entity_poly.entity_id
_entity_poly.type
_entity_poly.pdbx_seq_one_letter_code
_entity_poly.pdbx_strand_id
1 'polypeptide(L)' 'DRAVLAPGYKVLDERERRILHLRFFEGLTQSQIAQQVGISQMHVSRLIRRALEKIRDEIAADELDPDRAA' A
#
# COMPACT_ATOMS: atom_id res chain seq x y z
N ASP A 1 9.02 0.24 11.95
CA ASP A 1 7.96 0.14 12.98
C ASP A 1 6.56 0.24 12.40
N ARG A 2 5.61 -0.47 13.01
CA ARG A 2 4.17 -0.43 12.67
C ARG A 2 3.57 0.98 12.75
N ALA A 3 4.16 1.87 13.55
CA ALA A 3 3.74 3.26 13.72
C ALA A 3 3.93 4.12 12.46
N VAL A 4 4.98 3.87 11.67
CA VAL A 4 5.28 4.62 10.42
C VAL A 4 4.32 4.25 9.28
N LEU A 5 3.70 3.06 9.35
CA LEU A 5 2.78 2.58 8.32
C LEU A 5 1.31 2.95 8.57
N ALA A 6 0.98 3.46 9.77
CA ALA A 6 -0.41 3.75 10.15
C ALA A 6 -1.02 4.95 9.38
N PRO A 7 -0.31 6.08 9.14
CA PRO A 7 -0.81 7.17 8.31
C PRO A 7 -0.95 6.75 6.84
N GLY A 8 0.08 6.09 6.29
CA GLY A 8 0.09 5.60 4.91
C GLY A 8 -1.03 4.60 4.57
N TYR A 9 -1.61 3.91 5.56
CA TYR A 9 -2.76 3.03 5.34
C TYR A 9 -4.09 3.77 5.12
N LYS A 10 -4.21 5.03 5.59
CA LYS A 10 -5.43 5.85 5.45
C LYS A 10 -5.63 6.35 4.02
N VAL A 11 -4.54 6.64 3.30
CA VAL A 11 -4.57 7.15 1.91
C VAL A 11 -4.82 6.06 0.86
N LEU A 12 -4.78 4.79 1.26
CA LEU A 12 -5.04 3.67 0.38
C LEU A 12 -6.54 3.37 0.30
N ASP A 13 -6.99 2.96 -0.89
CA ASP A 13 -8.31 2.37 -1.01
C ASP A 13 -8.32 0.92 -0.47
N GLU A 14 -9.51 0.33 -0.32
CA GLU A 14 -9.66 -1.03 0.21
C GLU A 14 -8.94 -2.07 -0.65
N ARG A 15 -8.90 -1.88 -1.97
CA ARG A 15 -8.28 -2.82 -2.90
C ARG A 15 -6.76 -2.77 -2.79
N GLU A 16 -6.18 -1.58 -2.69
CA GLU A 16 -4.76 -1.36 -2.45
C GLU A 16 -4.33 -1.98 -1.13
N ARG A 17 -5.09 -1.74 -0.04
CA ARG A 17 -4.86 -2.38 1.27
C ARG A 17 -4.88 -3.90 1.17
N ARG A 18 -5.90 -4.46 0.52
CA ARG A 18 -6.03 -5.92 0.32
C ARG A 18 -4.83 -6.49 -0.44
N ILE A 19 -4.41 -5.84 -1.52
CA ILE A 19 -3.27 -6.29 -2.34
C ILE A 19 -1.95 -6.22 -1.56
N LEU A 20 -1.70 -5.14 -0.81
CA LEU A 20 -0.51 -5.04 0.04
C LEU A 20 -0.52 -6.06 1.16
N HIS A 21 -1.68 -6.33 1.76
CA HIS A 21 -1.82 -7.36 2.78
C HIS A 21 -1.41 -8.74 2.25
N LEU A 22 -2.00 -9.14 1.12
CA LEU A 22 -1.66 -10.41 0.46
C LEU A 22 -0.18 -10.48 0.07
N ARG A 23 0.43 -9.35 -0.33
CA ARG A 23 1.83 -9.32 -0.74
C ARG A 23 2.82 -9.41 0.42
N PHE A 24 2.62 -8.62 1.46
CA PHE A 24 3.62 -8.39 2.50
C PHE A 24 3.37 -9.16 3.79
N PHE A 25 2.12 -9.54 4.07
CA PHE A 25 1.76 -10.32 5.26
C PHE A 25 1.54 -11.80 4.92
N GLU A 26 0.82 -12.09 3.84
CA GLU A 26 0.57 -13.46 3.38
C GLU A 26 1.68 -13.99 2.45
N GLY A 27 2.61 -13.13 2.01
CA GLY A 27 3.76 -13.51 1.19
C GLY A 27 3.44 -13.93 -0.24
N LEU A 28 2.23 -13.67 -0.75
CA LEU A 28 1.82 -14.12 -2.08
C LEU A 28 2.60 -13.41 -3.21
N THR A 29 2.86 -14.14 -4.28
CA THR A 29 3.38 -13.58 -5.53
C THR A 29 2.34 -12.70 -6.23
N GLN A 30 2.77 -11.76 -7.07
CA GLN A 30 1.85 -10.91 -7.82
C GLN A 30 0.94 -11.73 -8.75
N SER A 31 1.41 -12.87 -9.25
CA SER A 31 0.61 -13.80 -10.07
C SER A 31 -0.46 -14.52 -9.24
N GLN A 32 -0.14 -14.98 -8.02
CA GLN A 32 -1.13 -15.56 -7.11
C GLN A 32 -2.17 -14.53 -6.69
N ILE A 33 -1.75 -13.30 -6.38
CA ILE A 33 -2.64 -12.19 -6.06
C ILE A 33 -3.57 -11.91 -7.25
N ALA A 34 -3.03 -11.81 -8.46
CA ALA A 34 -3.78 -11.59 -9.69
C ALA A 34 -4.92 -12.60 -9.89
N GLN A 35 -4.64 -13.88 -9.66
CA GLN A 35 -5.65 -14.94 -9.69
C GLN A 35 -6.73 -14.73 -8.61
N GLN A 36 -6.33 -14.40 -7.39
CA GLN A 36 -7.25 -14.23 -6.27
C GLN A 36 -8.16 -12.99 -6.39
N VAL A 37 -7.66 -11.87 -6.94
CA VAL A 37 -8.43 -10.62 -7.10
C VAL A 37 -9.02 -10.42 -8.50
N GLY A 38 -8.85 -11.38 -9.41
CA GLY A 38 -9.49 -11.37 -10.73
C GLY A 38 -8.99 -10.27 -11.67
N ILE A 39 -7.69 -9.95 -11.65
CA ILE A 39 -7.07 -8.99 -12.58
C ILE A 39 -5.70 -9.49 -13.07
N SER A 40 -5.15 -8.87 -14.10
CA SER A 40 -3.82 -9.26 -14.59
C SER A 40 -2.70 -8.95 -13.57
N GLN A 41 -1.64 -9.75 -13.58
CA GLN A 41 -0.43 -9.52 -12.76
C GLN A 41 0.20 -8.15 -13.04
N MET A 42 0.18 -7.69 -14.30
CA MET A 42 0.58 -6.33 -14.66
C MET A 42 -0.26 -5.26 -13.95
N HIS A 43 -1.57 -5.45 -13.82
CA HIS A 43 -2.42 -4.53 -13.08
C HIS A 43 -2.11 -4.58 -11.58
N VAL A 44 -1.90 -5.77 -11.00
CA VAL A 44 -1.46 -5.93 -9.60
C VAL A 44 -0.14 -5.18 -9.35
N SER A 45 0.85 -5.35 -10.24
CA SER A 45 2.14 -4.66 -10.15
C SER A 45 1.97 -3.14 -10.11
N ARG A 46 1.15 -2.58 -11.02
CA ARG A 46 0.84 -1.14 -11.03
C ARG A 46 0.11 -0.66 -9.77
N LEU A 47 -0.78 -1.46 -9.19
CA LEU A 47 -1.48 -1.12 -7.95
C LEU A 47 -0.52 -1.12 -6.75
N ILE A 48 0.35 -2.12 -6.64
CA ILE A 48 1.38 -2.16 -5.58
C ILE A 48 2.26 -0.92 -5.67
N ARG A 49 2.76 -0.59 -6.87
CA ARG A 49 3.64 0.57 -7.05
C ARG A 49 2.95 1.88 -6.62
N ARG A 50 1.74 2.13 -7.11
CA ARG A 50 0.97 3.34 -6.77
C ARG A 50 0.65 3.42 -5.29
N ALA A 51 0.29 2.31 -4.65
CA ALA A 51 0.02 2.27 -3.23
C ALA A 51 1.28 2.61 -2.40
N LEU A 52 2.46 2.09 -2.79
CA LEU A 52 3.72 2.43 -2.13
C LEU A 52 4.13 3.89 -2.35
N GLU A 53 3.88 4.44 -3.54
CA GLU A 53 4.10 5.87 -3.82
C GLU A 53 3.21 6.74 -2.92
N LYS A 54 1.91 6.43 -2.81
CA LYS A 54 0.99 7.13 -1.88
C LYS A 54 1.46 7.08 -0.43
N ILE A 55 1.89 5.91 0.06
CA ILE A 55 2.40 5.76 1.44
C ILE A 55 3.64 6.64 1.64
N ARG A 56 4.59 6.63 0.69
CA ARG A 56 5.81 7.42 0.78
C ARG A 56 5.50 8.92 0.81
N ASP A 57 4.60 9.36 -0.06
CA ASP A 57 4.26 10.78 -0.18
C ASP A 57 3.51 11.26 1.08
N GLU A 58 2.68 10.41 1.71
CA GLU A 58 2.04 10.71 3.00
C GLU A 58 3.07 10.81 4.14
N ILE A 59 4.02 9.87 4.24
CA ILE A 59 5.09 9.92 5.25
C ILE A 59 5.94 11.18 5.06
N ALA A 60 6.29 11.52 3.82
CA ALA A 60 7.04 12.73 3.51
C ALA A 60 6.25 14.00 3.87
N ALA A 61 4.93 14.00 3.70
CA ALA A 61 4.08 15.12 4.12
C ALA A 61 4.03 15.27 5.65
N ASP A 62 3.93 14.17 6.40
CA ASP A 62 3.98 14.16 7.87
C ASP A 62 5.35 14.65 8.39
N GLU A 63 6.45 14.30 7.74
CA GLU A 63 7.80 14.77 8.13
C GLU A 63 8.00 16.28 7.89
N LEU A 64 7.33 16.85 6.89
CA LEU A 64 7.43 18.27 6.54
C LEU A 64 6.46 19.16 7.32
N ASP A 65 5.43 18.59 7.94
CA ASP A 65 4.43 19.28 8.75
C ASP A 65 4.17 18.53 10.07
N PRO A 66 5.05 18.70 11.08
CA PRO A 66 4.96 17.96 12.33
C PRO A 66 3.71 18.29 13.17
N ASP A 67 3.03 19.42 12.92
CA ASP A 67 1.77 19.76 13.57
C ASP A 67 0.60 18.90 13.08
N ARG A 68 0.75 18.21 11.94
CA ARG A 68 -0.27 17.33 11.35
C ARG A 68 -0.31 15.94 11.98
N ALA A 69 0.79 15.54 12.63
CA ALA A 69 0.96 14.24 13.27
C ALA A 69 0.53 14.22 14.76
N ALA A 70 0.27 15.40 15.36
CA ALA A 70 -0.19 15.58 16.74
C ALA A 70 -1.72 15.56 16.87
#